data_AF-A0A452GYA0-F1
#
_entry.id   AF-A0A452GYA0-F1
#
_cell.length_a   1.000
_cell.length_b   1.000
_cell.length_c   1.000
_cell.angle_alpha   90.00
_cell.angle_beta   90.00
_cell.angle_gamma   90.00
#
_symmetry.space_group_name_H-M   'P 1'
#
loop_
_entity.id
_entity.type
_entity.pdbx_description
1 polymer ?
#
loop_
_entity_poly.entity_id
_entity_poly.type
_entity_poly.pdbx_seq_one_letter_code
_entity_poly.pdbx_strand_id
1 'polypeptide(L)'
;LQCSIIALPLFLFLNRSSFAGWKCQVQDSSVNDVDYFSFLFSTLTGFSKEELTSLQSIKGKPHISQTQLSPVHLYLTDLDQFLHHWAVTEVVCHSLSTIPSRSQCFDILQNGICKYLVGLAVIPDSTAGSVLCAMSKLLDQACILSENLHKFLASCCYSLLYFLLTLDKEDAEHARKRDMLWGSCISVLALVPRVFRLMLQSLQVSRACREELPVIGQLLRLLMQHGQLRSHMVTSELLVQQIVKDIMTLKSGEVQEQWLTDLHYCFNIYLATHPQGPGAISTEY
;
A
#
# COMPACT_ATOMS: atom_id res chain seq x y z
N LEU A 1 -16.01 -27.38 -11.76
CA LEU A 1 -17.38 -27.31 -11.19
C LEU A 1 -17.53 -26.30 -10.04
N GLN A 2 -16.48 -26.00 -9.27
CA GLN A 2 -16.54 -24.99 -8.18
C GLN A 2 -16.33 -23.54 -8.65
N CYS A 3 -15.62 -23.32 -9.77
CA CYS A 3 -15.43 -21.98 -10.37
C CYS A 3 -16.74 -21.36 -10.90
N SER A 4 -17.75 -22.17 -11.22
CA SER A 4 -19.00 -21.74 -11.85
C SER A 4 -19.97 -21.01 -10.89
N ILE A 5 -19.85 -21.25 -9.56
CA ILE A 5 -20.79 -20.69 -8.57
C ILE A 5 -20.33 -19.30 -8.09
N ILE A 6 -19.01 -19.02 -8.14
CA ILE A 6 -18.42 -17.75 -7.67
C ILE A 6 -18.37 -16.68 -8.79
N ALA A 7 -18.43 -17.10 -10.06
CA ALA A 7 -18.57 -16.18 -11.18
C ALA A 7 -19.92 -15.44 -11.20
N LEU A 8 -20.99 -16.02 -10.63
CA LEU A 8 -22.35 -15.47 -10.70
C LEU A 8 -22.52 -14.14 -9.91
N PRO A 9 -22.03 -14.00 -8.66
CA PRO A 9 -22.04 -12.72 -7.95
C PRO A 9 -21.23 -11.62 -8.63
N LEU A 10 -20.02 -11.96 -9.13
CA LEU A 10 -19.12 -11.00 -9.79
C LEU A 10 -19.71 -10.53 -11.13
N PHE A 11 -20.30 -11.45 -11.88
CA PHE A 11 -21.00 -11.18 -13.14
C PHE A 11 -22.31 -10.39 -12.94
N LEU A 12 -23.08 -10.67 -11.88
CA LEU A 12 -24.29 -9.90 -11.54
C LEU A 12 -23.97 -8.49 -11.05
N PHE A 13 -22.85 -8.31 -10.34
CA PHE A 13 -22.39 -7.00 -9.86
C PHE A 13 -21.86 -6.13 -11.02
N LEU A 14 -21.05 -6.71 -11.92
CA LEU A 14 -20.50 -6.00 -13.08
C LEU A 14 -21.56 -5.65 -14.14
N ASN A 15 -22.58 -6.49 -14.38
CA ASN A 15 -23.67 -6.19 -15.32
C ASN A 15 -24.66 -5.12 -14.83
N ARG A 16 -24.60 -4.72 -13.55
CA ARG A 16 -25.37 -3.58 -13.00
C ARG A 16 -24.57 -2.28 -12.94
N SER A 17 -23.29 -2.31 -13.33
CA SER A 17 -22.41 -1.15 -13.39
C SER A 17 -22.35 -0.59 -14.81
N SER A 18 -22.67 0.70 -14.96
CA SER A 18 -22.66 1.45 -16.22
C SER A 18 -21.27 1.67 -16.85
N PHE A 19 -20.21 1.03 -16.33
CA PHE A 19 -18.83 1.17 -16.80
C PHE A 19 -18.23 -0.07 -17.46
N ALA A 20 -18.98 -1.17 -17.60
CA ALA A 20 -18.47 -2.38 -18.26
C ALA A 20 -18.74 -2.35 -19.77
N GLY A 21 -17.70 -2.09 -20.57
CA GLY A 21 -17.71 -2.31 -22.04
C GLY A 21 -17.69 -3.79 -22.46
N TRP A 22 -17.88 -4.73 -21.53
CA TRP A 22 -17.82 -6.16 -21.80
C TRP A 22 -19.19 -6.72 -22.21
N LYS A 23 -19.44 -6.83 -23.52
CA LYS A 23 -20.58 -7.59 -24.05
C LYS A 23 -20.21 -9.07 -24.13
N CYS A 24 -20.35 -9.82 -23.03
CA CYS A 24 -20.32 -11.28 -23.12
C CYS A 24 -21.66 -11.75 -23.68
N GLN A 25 -21.69 -12.26 -24.92
CA GLN A 25 -22.80 -13.09 -25.34
C GLN A 25 -22.78 -14.35 -24.48
N VAL A 26 -23.85 -14.57 -23.71
CA VAL A 26 -24.05 -15.79 -22.93
C VAL A 26 -24.21 -16.93 -23.92
N GLN A 27 -23.10 -17.58 -24.22
CA GLN A 27 -23.04 -18.90 -24.79
C GLN A 27 -22.48 -19.80 -23.69
N ASP A 28 -23.12 -20.95 -23.44
CA ASP A 28 -22.78 -21.94 -22.42
C ASP A 28 -21.40 -22.57 -22.65
N SER A 29 -20.33 -21.76 -22.62
CA SER A 29 -18.95 -22.21 -22.69
C SER A 29 -18.35 -22.17 -21.29
N SER A 30 -17.85 -23.31 -20.82
CA SER A 30 -17.06 -23.39 -19.60
C SER A 30 -15.86 -22.42 -19.70
N VAL A 31 -15.85 -21.38 -18.87
CA VAL A 31 -14.69 -20.48 -18.75
C VAL A 31 -13.50 -21.32 -18.27
N ASN A 32 -12.39 -21.29 -19.00
CA ASN A 32 -11.15 -21.94 -18.57
C ASN A 32 -10.56 -21.19 -17.36
N ASP A 33 -9.89 -21.90 -16.46
CA ASP A 33 -9.32 -21.32 -15.23
C ASP A 33 -8.38 -20.14 -15.53
N VAL A 34 -7.62 -20.21 -16.64
CA VAL A 34 -6.74 -19.12 -17.09
C VAL A 34 -7.52 -17.83 -17.40
N ASP A 35 -8.66 -17.95 -18.07
CA ASP A 35 -9.51 -16.81 -18.42
C ASP A 35 -10.18 -16.22 -17.17
N TYR A 36 -10.55 -17.09 -16.21
CA TYR A 36 -11.10 -16.68 -14.94
C TYR A 36 -10.10 -15.89 -14.08
N PHE A 37 -8.88 -16.39 -13.90
CA PHE A 37 -7.85 -15.67 -13.15
C PHE A 37 -7.43 -14.37 -13.85
N SER A 38 -7.36 -14.38 -15.18
CA SER A 38 -7.06 -13.16 -15.96
C SER A 38 -8.15 -12.11 -15.78
N PHE A 39 -9.42 -12.54 -15.78
CA PHE A 39 -10.56 -11.67 -15.50
C PHE A 39 -10.53 -11.11 -14.08
N LEU A 40 -10.31 -11.96 -13.05
CA LEU A 40 -10.21 -11.50 -11.67
C LEU A 40 -9.04 -10.54 -11.48
N PHE A 41 -7.89 -10.81 -12.09
CA PHE A 41 -6.74 -9.91 -12.05
C PHE A 41 -7.04 -8.57 -12.72
N SER A 42 -7.58 -8.58 -13.95
CA SER A 42 -7.97 -7.35 -14.64
C SER A 42 -8.99 -6.53 -13.84
N THR A 43 -9.94 -7.23 -13.20
CA THR A 43 -10.96 -6.63 -12.35
C THR A 43 -10.35 -6.03 -11.07
N LEU A 44 -9.38 -6.70 -10.46
CA LEU A 44 -8.61 -6.20 -9.31
C LEU A 44 -7.74 -4.99 -9.67
N THR A 45 -7.20 -4.95 -10.89
CA THR A 45 -6.42 -3.81 -11.35
C THR A 45 -7.29 -2.60 -11.64
N GLY A 46 -8.52 -2.82 -12.10
CA GLY A 46 -9.52 -1.77 -12.43
C GLY A 46 -9.17 -0.88 -13.62
N PHE A 47 -8.05 -1.15 -14.29
CA PHE A 47 -7.55 -0.39 -15.43
C PHE A 47 -7.01 -1.36 -16.48
N SER A 48 -7.31 -1.08 -17.75
CA SER A 48 -6.75 -1.77 -18.89
C SER A 48 -5.26 -1.49 -19.05
N LYS A 49 -4.57 -2.35 -19.80
CA LYS A 49 -3.15 -2.16 -20.13
C LYS A 49 -2.93 -0.85 -20.89
N GLU A 50 -3.85 -0.50 -21.78
CA GLU A 50 -3.83 0.71 -22.59
C GLU A 50 -3.95 1.95 -21.71
N GLU A 51 -4.88 1.94 -20.74
CA GLU A 51 -5.02 3.03 -19.76
C GLU A 51 -3.77 3.16 -18.89
N LEU A 52 -3.27 2.06 -18.31
CA LEU A 52 -2.03 2.08 -17.51
C LEU A 52 -0.82 2.61 -18.31
N THR A 53 -0.72 2.22 -19.58
CA THR A 53 0.33 2.71 -20.49
C THR A 53 0.16 4.20 -20.76
N SER A 54 -1.08 4.66 -20.99
CA SER A 54 -1.39 6.08 -21.20
C SER A 54 -1.01 6.92 -19.98
N LEU A 55 -1.23 6.42 -18.76
CA LEU A 55 -0.87 7.10 -17.52
C LEU A 55 0.64 7.34 -17.41
N GLN A 56 1.49 6.46 -17.98
CA GLN A 56 2.94 6.65 -17.93
C GLN A 56 3.42 7.85 -18.76
N SER A 57 2.60 8.31 -19.71
CA SER A 57 2.92 9.47 -20.55
C SER A 57 2.47 10.80 -19.94
N ILE A 58 1.75 10.78 -18.82
CA ILE A 58 1.20 11.98 -18.18
C ILE A 58 2.33 12.76 -17.49
N LYS A 59 2.79 13.83 -18.13
CA LYS A 59 3.71 14.80 -17.52
C LYS A 59 2.90 15.96 -16.89
N GLY A 60 3.15 16.24 -15.61
CA GLY A 60 2.82 17.52 -14.97
C GLY A 60 1.33 17.82 -14.74
N LYS A 61 0.48 16.83 -14.42
CA LYS A 61 -0.95 17.06 -14.12
C LYS A 61 -1.23 17.19 -12.61
N PRO A 62 -2.27 17.95 -12.20
CA PRO A 62 -2.65 18.16 -10.80
C PRO A 62 -3.21 16.91 -10.09
N HIS A 63 -3.52 15.84 -10.83
CA HIS A 63 -4.09 14.59 -10.29
C HIS A 63 -3.05 13.54 -9.92
N ILE A 64 -1.78 13.92 -9.78
CA ILE A 64 -0.70 13.01 -9.39
C ILE A 64 -0.18 13.38 -8.02
N SER A 65 -0.30 12.47 -7.07
CA SER A 65 0.42 12.54 -5.79
C SER A 65 1.77 11.88 -5.94
N GLN A 66 2.84 12.60 -5.64
CA GLN A 66 4.21 12.14 -5.79
C GLN A 66 5.06 12.57 -4.60
N THR A 67 6.10 11.78 -4.34
CA THR A 67 7.16 12.02 -3.35
C THR A 67 8.47 11.59 -3.99
N GLN A 68 9.55 12.28 -3.66
CA GLN A 68 10.88 11.94 -4.18
C GLN A 68 11.45 10.64 -3.60
N LEU A 69 10.83 10.11 -2.55
CA LEU A 69 11.28 8.94 -1.81
C LEU A 69 10.63 7.63 -2.29
N SER A 70 9.62 7.70 -3.18
CA SER A 70 8.99 6.54 -3.80
C SER A 70 9.17 6.54 -5.32
N PRO A 71 9.49 5.41 -5.94
CA PRO A 71 9.44 5.29 -7.40
C PRO A 71 8.01 5.19 -7.95
N VAL A 72 7.00 5.01 -7.09
CA VAL A 72 5.59 4.91 -7.47
C VAL A 72 4.88 6.24 -7.19
N HIS A 73 4.35 6.86 -8.23
CA HIS A 73 3.46 8.01 -8.16
C HIS A 73 2.02 7.54 -8.26
N LEU A 74 1.11 8.23 -7.58
CA LEU A 74 -0.29 7.88 -7.54
C LEU A 74 -1.10 8.77 -8.46
N TYR A 75 -1.74 8.17 -9.45
CA TYR A 75 -2.85 8.80 -10.15
C TYR A 75 -4.08 8.77 -9.25
N LEU A 76 -4.59 9.94 -8.89
CA LEU A 76 -5.71 10.06 -7.96
C LEU A 76 -7.02 9.82 -8.69
N THR A 77 -7.70 8.72 -8.35
CA THR A 77 -9.05 8.44 -8.84
C THR A 77 -10.08 9.24 -8.07
N ASP A 78 -11.10 9.71 -8.79
CA ASP A 78 -12.27 10.38 -8.20
C ASP A 78 -12.95 9.46 -7.19
N LEU A 79 -13.62 10.04 -6.19
CA LEU A 79 -14.16 9.28 -5.06
C LEU A 79 -15.15 8.19 -5.51
N ASP A 80 -16.05 8.49 -6.44
CA ASP A 80 -17.01 7.51 -6.96
C ASP A 80 -16.33 6.34 -7.68
N GLN A 81 -15.32 6.65 -8.50
CA GLN A 81 -14.52 5.64 -9.19
C GLN A 81 -13.77 4.77 -8.18
N PHE A 82 -13.16 5.39 -7.16
CA PHE A 82 -12.46 4.69 -6.08
C PHE A 82 -13.40 3.75 -5.33
N LEU A 83 -14.56 4.25 -4.87
CA LEU A 83 -15.51 3.47 -4.07
C LEU A 83 -16.12 2.32 -4.89
N HIS A 84 -16.41 2.56 -6.17
CA HIS A 84 -16.88 1.50 -7.06
C HIS A 84 -15.82 0.40 -7.22
N HIS A 85 -14.59 0.79 -7.54
CA HIS A 85 -13.49 -0.16 -7.68
C HIS A 85 -13.22 -0.90 -6.37
N TRP A 86 -13.29 -0.22 -5.22
CA TRP A 86 -13.13 -0.84 -3.91
C TRP A 86 -14.16 -1.93 -3.64
N ALA A 87 -15.44 -1.66 -3.93
CA ALA A 87 -16.50 -2.65 -3.76
C ALA A 87 -16.24 -3.90 -4.63
N VAL A 88 -15.81 -3.69 -5.87
CA VAL A 88 -15.42 -4.78 -6.77
C VAL A 88 -14.23 -5.57 -6.21
N THR A 89 -13.20 -4.88 -5.71
CA THR A 89 -12.03 -5.50 -5.08
C THR A 89 -12.42 -6.38 -3.91
N GLU A 90 -13.37 -5.98 -3.06
CA GLU A 90 -13.82 -6.83 -1.96
C GLU A 90 -14.45 -8.14 -2.45
N VAL A 91 -15.25 -8.08 -3.52
CA VAL A 91 -15.85 -9.27 -4.14
C VAL A 91 -14.78 -10.17 -4.78
N VAL A 92 -13.79 -9.58 -5.47
CA VAL A 92 -12.67 -10.34 -6.06
C VAL A 92 -11.84 -11.01 -4.96
N CYS A 93 -11.48 -10.29 -3.90
CA CYS A 93 -10.74 -10.85 -2.77
C CYS A 93 -11.50 -11.98 -2.09
N HIS A 94 -12.81 -11.82 -1.89
CA HIS A 94 -13.65 -12.89 -1.36
C HIS A 94 -13.61 -14.11 -2.29
N SER A 95 -13.78 -13.91 -3.59
CA SER A 95 -13.74 -14.97 -4.59
C SER A 95 -12.41 -15.73 -4.57
N LEU A 96 -11.29 -15.02 -4.57
CA LEU A 96 -9.95 -15.61 -4.48
C LEU A 96 -9.74 -16.36 -3.15
N SER A 97 -10.27 -15.85 -2.03
CA SER A 97 -10.13 -16.49 -0.72
C SER A 97 -10.86 -17.82 -0.58
N THR A 98 -11.88 -18.06 -1.41
CA THR A 98 -12.64 -19.33 -1.43
C THR A 98 -11.97 -20.43 -2.25
N ILE A 99 -10.89 -20.11 -2.98
CA ILE A 99 -10.16 -21.09 -3.78
C ILE A 99 -9.31 -21.98 -2.85
N PRO A 100 -9.50 -23.31 -2.86
CA PRO A 100 -8.78 -24.21 -1.95
C PRO A 100 -7.25 -24.16 -2.12
N SER A 101 -6.78 -24.05 -3.37
CA SER A 101 -5.35 -23.96 -3.72
C SER A 101 -4.80 -22.56 -3.49
N ARG A 102 -4.78 -22.09 -2.23
CA ARG A 102 -4.39 -20.71 -1.86
C ARG A 102 -2.99 -20.31 -2.34
N SER A 103 -2.00 -21.18 -2.17
CA SER A 103 -0.61 -20.89 -2.61
C SER A 103 -0.50 -20.70 -4.13
N GLN A 104 -1.17 -21.55 -4.92
CA GLN A 104 -1.20 -21.43 -6.38
C GLN A 104 -1.95 -20.17 -6.82
N CYS A 105 -3.10 -19.89 -6.18
CA CYS A 105 -3.85 -18.66 -6.41
C CYS A 105 -3.00 -17.42 -6.13
N PHE A 106 -2.24 -17.46 -5.03
CA PHE A 106 -1.31 -16.41 -4.65
C PHE A 106 -0.19 -16.24 -5.68
N ASP A 107 0.43 -17.34 -6.13
CA ASP A 107 1.49 -17.31 -7.13
C ASP A 107 1.02 -16.70 -8.46
N ILE A 108 -0.19 -17.06 -8.92
CA ILE A 108 -0.79 -16.49 -10.12
C ILE A 108 -1.00 -14.97 -9.94
N LEU A 109 -1.57 -14.55 -8.81
CA LEU A 109 -1.80 -13.14 -8.51
C LEU A 109 -0.49 -12.34 -8.45
N GLN A 110 0.50 -12.83 -7.70
CA GLN A 110 1.83 -12.25 -7.60
C GLN A 110 2.48 -12.11 -8.98
N ASN A 111 2.40 -13.16 -9.82
CA ASN A 111 2.96 -13.13 -11.17
C ASN A 111 2.25 -12.10 -12.04
N GLY A 112 0.93 -11.95 -11.91
CA GLY A 112 0.18 -10.88 -12.55
C GLY A 112 0.67 -9.49 -12.13
N ILE A 113 0.78 -9.23 -10.83
CA ILE A 113 1.28 -7.95 -10.28
C ILE A 113 2.69 -7.66 -10.81
N CYS A 114 3.60 -8.63 -10.69
CA CYS A 114 4.97 -8.50 -11.15
C CYS A 114 5.09 -8.26 -12.66
N LYS A 115 4.21 -8.87 -13.46
CA LYS A 115 4.25 -8.75 -14.91
C LYS A 115 3.67 -7.42 -15.42
N TYR A 116 2.60 -6.94 -14.79
CA TYR A 116 1.80 -5.84 -15.34
C TYR A 116 1.92 -4.53 -14.58
N LEU A 117 2.26 -4.56 -13.29
CA LEU A 117 2.30 -3.35 -12.44
C LEU A 117 3.71 -2.99 -12.00
N VAL A 118 4.57 -3.98 -11.71
CA VAL A 118 5.95 -3.71 -11.32
C VAL A 118 6.70 -3.07 -12.49
N GLY A 119 7.33 -1.94 -12.24
CA GLY A 119 8.04 -1.14 -13.25
C GLY A 119 7.23 0.02 -13.82
N LEU A 120 5.92 0.09 -13.54
CA LEU A 120 5.14 1.31 -13.79
C LEU A 120 5.56 2.40 -12.79
N ALA A 121 5.76 3.61 -13.28
CA ALA A 121 6.06 4.77 -12.45
C ALA A 121 4.78 5.39 -11.90
N VAL A 122 3.69 5.39 -12.67
CA VAL A 122 2.39 5.96 -12.26
C VAL A 122 1.36 4.85 -12.13
N ILE A 123 0.71 4.74 -10.98
CA ILE A 123 -0.32 3.74 -10.71
C ILE A 123 -1.54 4.43 -10.09
N PRO A 124 -2.77 4.07 -10.47
CA PRO A 124 -3.95 4.59 -9.79
C PRO A 124 -3.96 4.23 -8.30
N ASP A 125 -4.34 5.16 -7.45
CA ASP A 125 -4.46 4.94 -6.01
C ASP A 125 -5.47 3.81 -5.67
N SER A 126 -6.56 3.70 -6.41
CA SER A 126 -7.52 2.60 -6.29
C SER A 126 -6.91 1.25 -6.67
N THR A 127 -6.04 1.18 -7.69
CA THR A 127 -5.30 -0.03 -8.06
C THR A 127 -4.28 -0.40 -6.99
N ALA A 128 -3.49 0.56 -6.51
CA ALA A 128 -2.50 0.32 -5.46
C ALA A 128 -3.17 -0.17 -4.17
N GLY A 129 -4.25 0.49 -3.74
CA GLY A 129 -5.05 0.07 -2.58
C GLY A 129 -5.66 -1.32 -2.76
N SER A 130 -6.19 -1.63 -3.96
CA SER A 130 -6.78 -2.92 -4.25
C SER A 130 -5.77 -4.06 -4.21
N VAL A 131 -4.56 -3.83 -4.73
CA VAL A 131 -3.46 -4.79 -4.61
C VAL A 131 -3.10 -5.01 -3.14
N LEU A 132 -2.94 -3.95 -2.34
CA LEU A 132 -2.63 -4.11 -0.90
C LEU A 132 -3.74 -4.87 -0.17
N CYS A 133 -5.01 -4.59 -0.47
CA CYS A 133 -6.16 -5.31 0.09
C CYS A 133 -6.18 -6.79 -0.30
N ALA A 134 -5.92 -7.12 -1.57
CA ALA A 134 -5.84 -8.51 -2.02
C ALA A 134 -4.67 -9.25 -1.36
N MET A 135 -3.50 -8.62 -1.30
CA MET A 135 -2.32 -9.19 -0.65
C MET A 135 -2.59 -9.48 0.82
N SER A 136 -3.19 -8.55 1.57
CA SER A 136 -3.46 -8.75 3.00
C SER A 136 -4.49 -9.85 3.27
N LYS A 137 -5.45 -10.07 2.38
CA LYS A 137 -6.49 -11.11 2.53
C LYS A 137 -6.04 -12.50 2.07
N LEU A 138 -5.13 -12.57 1.09
CA LEU A 138 -4.72 -13.83 0.47
C LEU A 138 -3.47 -14.42 1.09
N LEU A 139 -2.56 -13.60 1.62
CA LEU A 139 -1.33 -14.10 2.21
C LEU A 139 -1.60 -15.07 3.36
N ASP A 140 -0.92 -16.21 3.33
CA ASP A 140 -0.82 -17.14 4.44
C ASP A 140 0.66 -17.49 4.70
N GLN A 141 0.91 -18.32 5.71
CA GLN A 141 2.28 -18.71 6.10
C GLN A 141 3.02 -19.53 5.02
N ALA A 142 2.32 -20.10 4.04
CA ALA A 142 2.91 -20.91 2.97
C ALA A 142 3.28 -20.05 1.74
N CYS A 143 2.74 -18.84 1.63
CA CYS A 143 2.99 -17.94 0.51
C CYS A 143 4.40 -17.30 0.60
N ILE A 144 5.14 -17.34 -0.51
CA ILE A 144 6.47 -16.71 -0.62
C ILE A 144 6.40 -15.53 -1.58
N LEU A 145 6.66 -14.33 -1.07
CA LEU A 145 6.74 -13.14 -1.91
C LEU A 145 8.08 -13.10 -2.65
N SER A 146 8.02 -12.80 -3.94
CA SER A 146 9.17 -12.42 -4.76
C SER A 146 9.78 -11.11 -4.27
N GLU A 147 11.08 -10.90 -4.52
CA GLU A 147 11.76 -9.67 -4.14
C GLU A 147 11.15 -8.42 -4.80
N ASN A 148 10.78 -8.56 -6.07
CA ASN A 148 10.11 -7.49 -6.83
C ASN A 148 8.78 -7.09 -6.19
N LEU A 149 7.98 -8.07 -5.77
CA LEU A 149 6.72 -7.79 -5.10
C LEU A 149 6.93 -7.09 -3.75
N HIS A 150 7.92 -7.50 -2.95
CA HIS A 150 8.23 -6.82 -1.68
C HIS A 150 8.52 -5.33 -1.87
N LYS A 151 9.39 -4.98 -2.83
CA LYS A 151 9.76 -3.60 -3.13
C LYS A 151 8.57 -2.80 -3.66
N PHE A 152 7.77 -3.43 -4.50
CA PHE A 152 6.56 -2.83 -5.06
C PHE A 152 5.54 -2.50 -3.96
N LEU A 153 5.21 -3.46 -3.10
CA LEU A 153 4.28 -3.23 -1.99
C LEU A 153 4.79 -2.17 -1.02
N ALA A 154 6.09 -2.16 -0.73
CA ALA A 154 6.69 -1.12 0.12
C ALA A 154 6.53 0.28 -0.51
N SER A 155 6.76 0.40 -1.82
CA SER A 155 6.58 1.65 -2.56
C SER A 155 5.12 2.09 -2.58
N CYS A 156 4.18 1.17 -2.83
CA CYS A 156 2.74 1.45 -2.78
C CYS A 156 2.30 1.89 -1.38
N CYS A 157 2.72 1.19 -0.33
CA CYS A 157 2.41 1.57 1.06
C CYS A 157 2.91 2.98 1.34
N TYR A 158 4.16 3.29 1.02
CA TYR A 158 4.71 4.61 1.28
C TYR A 158 3.99 5.71 0.47
N SER A 159 3.80 5.53 -0.84
CA SER A 159 3.11 6.53 -1.67
C SER A 159 1.67 6.79 -1.23
N LEU A 160 0.94 5.74 -0.84
CA LEU A 160 -0.42 5.87 -0.33
C LEU A 160 -0.43 6.57 1.03
N LEU A 161 0.43 6.15 1.97
CA LEU A 161 0.51 6.80 3.28
C LEU A 161 0.93 8.27 3.17
N TYR A 162 1.88 8.59 2.29
CA TYR A 162 2.26 9.97 1.98
C TYR A 162 1.05 10.75 1.47
N PHE A 163 0.38 10.25 0.43
CA PHE A 163 -0.84 10.86 -0.11
C PHE A 163 -1.90 11.13 0.96
N LEU A 164 -2.17 10.13 1.82
CA LEU A 164 -3.17 10.23 2.89
C LEU A 164 -2.83 11.31 3.92
N LEU A 165 -1.55 11.54 4.18
CA LEU A 165 -1.08 12.55 5.12
C LEU A 165 -1.03 13.96 4.52
N THR A 166 -0.95 14.05 3.19
CA THR A 166 -1.01 15.32 2.44
C THR A 166 -2.41 15.69 1.97
N LEU A 167 -3.39 14.78 2.08
CA LEU A 167 -4.79 15.08 1.81
C LEU A 167 -5.31 16.12 2.79
N ASP A 168 -6.09 17.06 2.27
CA ASP A 168 -6.79 18.04 3.10
C ASP A 168 -7.72 17.32 4.08
N LYS A 169 -7.58 17.63 5.37
CA LYS A 169 -8.26 16.89 6.44
C LYS A 169 -9.73 17.26 6.56
N GLU A 170 -10.13 18.41 6.03
CA GLU A 170 -11.46 19.00 6.17
C GLU A 170 -12.51 18.37 5.24
N ASP A 171 -12.09 17.55 4.27
CA ASP A 171 -13.00 16.84 3.39
C ASP A 171 -13.52 15.53 4.01
N ALA A 172 -14.77 15.58 4.48
CA ALA A 172 -15.48 14.44 5.04
C ALA A 172 -15.77 13.34 4.00
N GLU A 173 -15.89 13.69 2.71
CA GLU A 173 -16.15 12.70 1.65
C GLU A 173 -14.93 11.80 1.44
N HIS A 174 -13.72 12.35 1.63
CA HIS A 174 -12.48 11.59 1.56
C HIS A 174 -12.17 10.76 2.81
N ALA A 175 -12.92 10.89 3.91
CA ALA A 175 -12.69 10.09 5.13
C ALA A 175 -12.75 8.58 4.86
N ARG A 176 -13.78 8.13 4.12
CA ARG A 176 -13.94 6.70 3.81
C ARG A 176 -12.80 6.13 2.96
N LYS A 177 -12.36 6.89 1.95
CA LYS A 177 -11.21 6.55 1.10
C LYS A 177 -9.94 6.46 1.94
N ARG A 178 -9.74 7.39 2.88
CA ARG A 178 -8.60 7.39 3.80
C ARG A 178 -8.57 6.14 4.67
N ASP A 179 -9.68 5.78 5.29
CA ASP A 179 -9.75 4.61 6.17
C ASP A 179 -9.46 3.30 5.43
N MET A 180 -10.01 3.15 4.22
CA MET A 180 -9.80 1.97 3.37
C MET A 180 -8.33 1.79 2.96
N LEU A 181 -7.70 2.87 2.49
CA LEU A 181 -6.29 2.86 2.08
C LEU A 181 -5.36 2.69 3.28
N TRP A 182 -5.60 3.43 4.36
CA TRP A 182 -4.82 3.31 5.60
C TRP A 182 -4.87 1.89 6.14
N GLY A 183 -6.08 1.32 6.29
CA GLY A 183 -6.28 -0.05 6.77
C GLY A 183 -5.54 -1.08 5.92
N SER A 184 -5.51 -0.91 4.60
CA SER A 184 -4.80 -1.83 3.70
C SER A 184 -3.29 -1.71 3.78
N CYS A 185 -2.75 -0.49 3.86
CA CYS A 185 -1.33 -0.26 4.11
C CYS A 185 -0.89 -0.92 5.43
N ILE A 186 -1.60 -0.61 6.52
CA ILE A 186 -1.29 -1.16 7.84
C ILE A 186 -1.39 -2.68 7.85
N SER A 187 -2.42 -3.27 7.21
CA SER A 187 -2.59 -4.71 7.16
C SER A 187 -1.40 -5.40 6.47
N VAL A 188 -0.94 -4.89 5.32
CA VAL A 188 0.23 -5.45 4.63
C VAL A 188 1.51 -5.26 5.43
N LEU A 189 1.72 -4.07 6.02
CA LEU A 189 2.90 -3.77 6.83
C LEU A 189 2.96 -4.64 8.10
N ALA A 190 1.82 -4.94 8.72
CA ALA A 190 1.70 -5.82 9.87
C ALA A 190 1.89 -7.30 9.48
N LEU A 191 1.42 -7.70 8.30
CA LEU A 191 1.48 -9.08 7.85
C LEU A 191 2.85 -9.47 7.28
N VAL A 192 3.55 -8.53 6.64
CA VAL A 192 4.84 -8.76 5.97
C VAL A 192 5.93 -7.86 6.54
N PRO A 193 6.69 -8.30 7.57
CA PRO A 193 7.71 -7.49 8.23
C PRO A 193 8.78 -6.94 7.26
N ARG A 194 9.09 -7.72 6.20
CA ARG A 194 10.05 -7.30 5.18
C ARG A 194 9.55 -6.11 4.34
N VAL A 195 8.25 -6.05 4.04
CA VAL A 195 7.66 -4.88 3.35
C VAL A 195 7.77 -3.65 4.24
N PHE A 196 7.45 -3.80 5.52
CA PHE A 196 7.60 -2.71 6.50
C PHE A 196 9.04 -2.20 6.59
N ARG A 197 10.03 -3.09 6.70
CA ARG A 197 11.44 -2.71 6.73
C ARG A 197 11.87 -1.99 5.45
N LEU A 198 11.48 -2.49 4.27
CA LEU A 198 11.81 -1.86 2.99
C LEU A 198 11.18 -0.46 2.86
N MET A 199 9.95 -0.30 3.35
CA MET A 199 9.27 1.01 3.40
C MET A 199 10.02 2.00 4.30
N LEU A 200 10.47 1.57 5.48
CA LEU A 200 11.30 2.43 6.33
C LEU A 200 12.64 2.78 5.65
N GLN A 201 13.26 1.82 4.96
CA GLN A 201 14.51 2.06 4.22
C GLN A 201 14.34 3.03 3.04
N SER A 202 13.14 3.15 2.47
CA SER A 202 12.89 4.12 1.39
C SER A 202 12.80 5.55 1.88
N LEU A 203 12.58 5.78 3.19
CA LEU A 203 12.44 7.13 3.77
C LEU A 203 13.70 8.00 3.66
N GLN A 204 14.83 7.48 3.16
CA GLN A 204 16.11 8.13 2.81
C GLN A 204 16.15 9.65 3.07
N VAL A 205 16.14 10.03 4.36
CA VAL A 205 15.80 11.39 4.79
C VAL A 205 16.80 12.42 4.25
N SER A 206 18.04 12.00 4.05
CA SER A 206 19.10 12.79 3.43
C SER A 206 18.83 13.23 1.99
N ARG A 207 17.91 12.54 1.29
CA ARG A 207 17.49 12.86 -0.08
C ARG A 207 16.10 13.53 -0.13
N ALA A 208 15.39 13.59 0.99
CA ALA A 208 14.06 14.17 1.04
C ALA A 208 14.13 15.69 0.89
N CYS A 209 13.16 16.28 0.17
CA CYS A 209 12.97 17.73 0.20
C CYS A 209 12.53 18.19 1.59
N ARG A 210 12.88 19.43 1.96
CA ARG A 210 12.53 20.00 3.29
C ARG A 210 11.02 19.98 3.57
N GLU A 211 10.21 20.12 2.53
CA GLU A 211 8.75 20.09 2.58
C GLU A 211 8.18 18.69 2.88
N GLU A 212 8.91 17.62 2.57
CA GLU A 212 8.48 16.24 2.85
C GLU A 212 8.80 15.82 4.29
N LEU A 213 9.75 16.49 4.97
CA LEU A 213 10.18 16.12 6.34
C LEU A 213 9.03 16.12 7.37
N PRO A 214 8.13 17.12 7.42
CA PRO A 214 6.99 17.08 8.34
C PRO A 214 6.07 15.90 8.09
N VAL A 215 5.86 15.53 6.82
CA VAL A 215 5.03 14.38 6.43
C VAL A 215 5.68 13.07 6.89
N ILE A 216 7.00 12.93 6.69
CA ILE A 216 7.77 11.78 7.16
C ILE A 216 7.74 11.69 8.69
N GLY A 217 7.89 12.82 9.39
CA GLY A 217 7.80 12.88 10.85
C GLY A 217 6.42 12.45 11.35
N GLN A 218 5.35 12.94 10.74
CA GLN A 218 3.98 12.53 11.07
C GLN A 218 3.75 11.04 10.76
N LEU A 219 4.26 10.54 9.64
CA LEU A 219 4.19 9.12 9.29
C LEU A 219 4.85 8.26 10.37
N LEU A 220 6.10 8.56 10.74
CA LEU A 220 6.83 7.81 11.76
C LEU A 220 6.09 7.80 13.11
N ARG A 221 5.54 8.95 13.52
CA ARG A 221 4.71 9.04 14.74
C ARG A 221 3.54 8.08 14.69
N LEU A 222 2.76 8.12 13.62
CA LEU A 222 1.57 7.27 13.47
C LEU A 222 1.94 5.79 13.43
N LEU A 223 3.01 5.42 12.73
CA LEU A 223 3.47 4.03 12.67
C LEU A 223 3.98 3.54 14.03
N MET A 224 4.68 4.38 14.81
CA MET A 224 5.16 4.03 16.16
C MET A 224 4.01 3.85 17.16
N GLN A 225 2.93 4.62 16.99
CA GLN A 225 1.73 4.53 17.83
C GLN A 225 0.79 3.39 17.43
N HIS A 226 0.97 2.82 16.24
CA HIS A 226 0.07 1.78 15.74
C HIS A 226 0.38 0.41 16.36
N GLY A 227 -0.53 -0.09 17.21
CA GLY A 227 -0.31 -1.31 18.00
C GLY A 227 0.10 -2.54 17.19
N GLN A 228 -0.49 -2.75 16.01
CA GLN A 228 -0.16 -3.89 15.12
C GLN A 228 1.27 -3.85 14.54
N LEU A 229 1.90 -2.68 14.49
CA LEU A 229 3.25 -2.49 13.94
C LEU A 229 4.33 -2.47 15.03
N ARG A 230 3.94 -2.49 16.30
CA ARG A 230 4.85 -2.34 17.44
C ARG A 230 5.99 -3.36 17.42
N SER A 231 5.70 -4.64 17.16
CA SER A 231 6.73 -5.69 17.07
C SER A 231 7.72 -5.46 15.92
N HIS A 232 7.23 -5.00 14.77
CA HIS A 232 8.07 -4.72 13.59
C HIS A 232 8.92 -3.47 13.78
N MET A 233 8.39 -2.47 14.47
CA MET A 233 9.13 -1.28 14.91
C MET A 233 10.30 -1.66 15.81
N VAL A 234 10.07 -2.47 16.84
CA VAL A 234 11.13 -2.95 17.75
C VAL A 234 12.18 -3.75 16.99
N THR A 235 11.75 -4.63 16.08
CA THR A 235 12.68 -5.42 15.23
C THR A 235 13.49 -4.53 14.28
N SER A 236 13.04 -3.30 14.03
CA SER A 236 13.69 -2.33 13.15
C SER A 236 14.21 -1.11 13.93
N GLU A 237 14.43 -1.22 15.24
CA GLU A 237 14.75 -0.11 16.14
C GLU A 237 15.94 0.73 15.65
N LEU A 238 17.05 0.09 15.26
CA LEU A 238 18.24 0.78 14.77
C LEU A 238 17.95 1.62 13.51
N LEU A 239 17.10 1.10 12.62
CA LEU A 239 16.69 1.83 11.41
C LEU A 239 15.83 3.04 11.78
N VAL A 240 14.87 2.87 12.70
CA VAL A 240 14.01 3.96 13.18
C VAL A 240 14.83 5.04 13.89
N GLN A 241 15.77 4.64 14.76
CA GLN A 241 16.73 5.52 15.42
C GLN A 241 17.53 6.34 14.42
N GLN A 242 18.07 5.68 13.39
CA GLN A 242 18.85 6.35 12.36
C GLN A 242 18.01 7.37 11.59
N ILE A 243 16.79 7.00 11.17
CA ILE A 243 15.88 7.89 10.45
C ILE A 243 15.53 9.12 11.30
N VAL A 244 15.17 8.95 12.57
CA VAL A 244 14.84 10.06 13.47
C VAL A 244 16.06 10.96 13.69
N LYS A 245 17.24 10.37 13.92
CA LYS A 245 18.49 11.13 14.07
C LYS A 245 18.82 11.97 12.81
N ASP A 246 18.61 11.41 11.63
CA ASP A 246 18.84 12.11 10.37
C ASP A 246 17.88 13.31 10.21
N ILE A 247 16.60 13.14 10.58
CA ILE A 247 15.61 14.24 10.59
C ILE A 247 16.06 15.37 11.54
N MET A 248 16.46 15.01 12.77
CA MET A 248 16.89 16.00 13.77
C MET A 248 18.15 16.75 13.32
N THR A 249 19.10 16.07 12.69
CA THR A 249 20.34 16.66 12.20
C THR A 249 20.08 17.68 11.09
N LEU A 250 19.17 17.37 10.15
CA LEU A 250 18.83 18.26 9.04
C LEU A 250 18.10 19.54 9.50
N LYS A 251 17.41 19.50 10.64
CA LYS A 251 16.64 20.63 11.21
C LYS A 251 17.36 21.39 12.32
N SER A 252 18.57 20.99 12.70
CA SER A 252 19.37 21.53 13.82
C SER A 252 19.71 23.04 13.75
N GLY A 253 19.32 23.78 12.70
CA GLY A 253 19.61 25.20 12.53
C GLY A 253 18.39 26.09 12.22
N GLU A 254 17.17 25.56 12.25
CA GLU A 254 15.94 26.31 11.99
C GLU A 254 15.12 26.53 13.28
N VAL A 255 14.13 27.44 13.23
CA VAL A 255 13.15 27.60 14.33
C VAL A 255 12.52 26.24 14.63
N GLN A 256 12.48 25.84 15.90
CA GLN A 256 11.95 24.54 16.30
C GLN A 256 10.46 24.43 15.97
N GLU A 257 10.13 23.66 14.94
CA GLU A 257 8.76 23.43 14.49
C GLU A 257 8.03 22.43 15.41
N GLN A 258 6.74 22.63 15.67
CA GLN A 258 5.96 21.80 16.61
C GLN A 258 5.97 20.31 16.24
N TRP A 259 5.91 19.98 14.96
CA TRP A 259 5.90 18.58 14.50
C TRP A 259 7.19 17.84 14.88
N LEU A 260 8.33 18.55 14.95
CA LEU A 260 9.63 17.99 15.32
C LEU A 260 9.66 17.67 16.82
N THR A 261 9.13 18.58 17.64
CA THR A 261 8.95 18.36 19.08
C THR A 261 8.06 17.16 19.34
N ASP A 262 6.95 17.05 18.63
CA ASP A 262 6.03 15.92 18.78
C ASP A 262 6.65 14.58 18.33
N LEU A 263 7.45 14.59 17.25
CA LEU A 263 8.18 13.40 16.79
C LEU A 263 9.16 12.96 17.87
N HIS A 264 9.94 13.89 18.41
CA HIS A 264 10.91 13.61 19.45
C HIS A 264 10.23 13.08 20.73
N TYR A 265 9.11 13.67 21.14
CA TYR A 265 8.31 13.18 22.27
C TYR A 265 7.78 11.76 22.04
N CYS A 266 7.18 11.51 20.88
CA CYS A 266 6.66 10.19 20.52
C CYS A 266 7.77 9.13 20.47
N PHE A 267 8.94 9.50 19.94
CA PHE A 267 10.10 8.63 19.87
C PHE A 267 10.67 8.31 21.26
N ASN A 268 10.70 9.28 22.18
CA ASN A 268 11.13 9.05 23.55
C ASN A 268 10.16 8.13 24.32
N ILE A 269 8.85 8.27 24.13
CA ILE A 269 7.87 7.30 24.68
C ILE A 269 8.10 5.91 24.09
N TYR A 270 8.32 5.84 22.77
CA TYR A 270 8.61 4.58 22.10
C TYR A 270 9.85 3.89 22.69
N LEU A 271 10.95 4.61 22.93
CA LEU A 271 12.14 4.07 23.59
C LEU A 271 11.88 3.70 25.05
N ALA A 272 11.19 4.56 25.82
CA ALA A 272 10.93 4.31 27.24
C ALA A 272 10.03 3.09 27.49
N THR A 273 9.12 2.81 26.56
CA THR A 273 8.24 1.61 26.60
C THR A 273 8.93 0.33 26.13
N HIS A 274 10.17 0.42 25.64
CA HIS A 274 10.99 -0.70 25.19
C HIS A 274 12.43 -0.50 25.70
N PRO A 275 12.69 -0.78 26.99
CA PRO A 275 14.04 -0.67 27.52
C PRO A 275 14.98 -1.51 26.65
N GLN A 276 16.09 -0.92 26.23
CA GLN A 276 17.17 -1.69 25.61
C GLN A 276 17.47 -2.88 26.54
N GLY A 277 17.41 -4.10 25.99
CA GLY A 277 17.97 -5.25 26.69
C GLY A 277 19.39 -4.93 27.14
N PRO A 278 19.83 -5.45 28.31
CA PRO A 278 21.04 -4.97 28.98
C PRO A 278 22.25 -5.15 28.07
N GLY A 279 22.77 -4.05 27.54
CA GLY A 279 23.77 -4.09 26.50
C GLY A 279 24.40 -2.74 26.19
N ALA A 280 25.03 -2.13 27.20
CA ALA A 280 26.35 -1.47 27.10
C ALA A 280 26.62 -0.58 28.33
N ILE A 281 27.26 -1.19 29.32
CA ILE A 281 28.44 -0.70 30.03
C ILE A 281 28.41 0.78 30.45
N SER A 282 28.10 0.97 31.74
CA SER A 282 28.69 2.02 32.55
C SER A 282 30.22 1.96 32.42
N THR A 283 30.81 2.97 31.78
CA THR A 283 32.19 3.35 32.03
C THR A 283 32.20 4.85 32.18
N GLU A 284 32.07 5.27 33.43
CA GLU A 284 32.64 6.52 33.93
C GLU A 284 34.15 6.50 33.65
N TYR A 285 34.65 7.55 33.01
CA TYR A 285 35.89 8.25 33.35
C TYR A 285 35.85 9.66 32.77
#